data_AF-T0YGE5-F1
#
_entry.id   AF-T0YGE5-F1
#
_cell.length_a   1.000
_cell.length_b   1.000
_cell.length_c   1.000
_cell.angle_alpha   90.00
_cell.angle_beta   90.00
_cell.angle_gamma   90.00
#
_symmetry.space_group_name_H-M   'P 1'
#
loop_
_entity.id
_entity.type
_entity.pdbx_description
1 polymer ?
#
loop_
_entity_poly.entity_id
_entity_poly.type
_entity_poly.pdbx_seq_one_letter_code
_entity_poly.pdbx_strand_id
1 'polypeptide(L)'
;MSSNGPLRVGIGGPVGSGKTALMEGLCRAFRSSHEIAAITNDIYTKEDAEFLLRAGALAPERILGIETGGCPHTAIREDASINLA
;
A
#
# COMPACT_ATOMS: atom_id res chain seq x y z
N MET A 1 17.90 4.18 -14.60
CA MET A 1 17.03 4.51 -13.44
C MET A 1 16.45 5.89 -13.68
N SER A 2 15.17 6.11 -13.37
CA SER A 2 14.53 7.43 -13.54
C SER A 2 15.24 8.44 -12.62
N SER A 3 15.37 9.70 -13.05
CA SER A 3 15.93 10.78 -12.23
C SER A 3 15.08 11.12 -11.00
N ASN A 4 13.86 10.58 -10.90
CA ASN A 4 12.85 10.97 -9.93
C ASN A 4 12.49 9.83 -8.95
N GLY A 5 13.27 8.75 -8.94
CA GLY A 5 12.98 7.56 -8.13
C GLY A 5 11.84 6.69 -8.68
N PRO A 6 11.31 5.75 -7.89
CA PRO A 6 10.17 4.92 -8.30
C PRO A 6 8.88 5.74 -8.40
N LEU A 7 8.01 5.34 -9.33
CA LEU A 7 6.66 5.88 -9.40
C LEU A 7 5.89 5.48 -8.13
N ARG A 8 5.29 6.47 -7.46
CA ARG A 8 4.46 6.27 -6.27
C ARG A 8 3.01 6.56 -6.64
N VAL A 9 2.12 5.59 -6.40
CA VAL A 9 0.70 5.69 -6.73
C VAL A 9 -0.11 5.49 -5.44
N GLY A 10 -0.86 6.52 -5.03
CA GLY A 10 -1.75 6.45 -3.87
C GLY A 10 -3.15 5.98 -4.28
N ILE A 11 -3.69 5.00 -3.55
CA ILE A 11 -5.06 4.51 -3.73
C ILE A 11 -5.92 5.02 -2.57
N GLY A 12 -6.66 6.10 -2.80
CA GLY A 12 -7.59 6.70 -1.84
C GLY A 12 -9.04 6.35 -2.13
N GLY A 13 -9.91 6.46 -1.12
CA GLY A 13 -11.34 6.22 -1.25
C GLY A 13 -12.04 5.87 0.08
N PRO A 14 -13.38 5.95 0.15
CA PRO A 14 -14.15 5.63 1.35
C PRO A 14 -13.89 4.23 1.92
N VAL A 15 -14.23 4.01 3.19
CA VAL A 15 -14.21 2.67 3.80
C VAL A 15 -15.16 1.75 3.01
N GLY A 16 -14.70 0.54 2.68
CA GLY A 16 -15.49 -0.44 1.92
C GLY A 16 -15.53 -0.23 0.39
N SER A 17 -14.87 0.79 -0.18
CA SER A 17 -14.90 1.05 -1.62
C SER A 17 -14.05 0.10 -2.49
N GLY A 18 -13.46 -0.93 -1.89
CA GLY A 18 -12.65 -1.93 -2.62
C GLY A 18 -11.20 -1.53 -2.89
N LYS A 19 -10.61 -0.58 -2.14
CA LYS A 19 -9.20 -0.16 -2.31
C LYS A 19 -8.22 -1.33 -2.27
N THR A 20 -8.34 -2.18 -1.25
CA THR A 20 -7.46 -3.35 -1.04
C THR A 20 -7.63 -4.39 -2.16
N ALA A 21 -8.86 -4.58 -2.65
CA ALA A 21 -9.14 -5.45 -3.79
C ALA A 21 -8.51 -4.91 -5.09
N LEU A 22 -8.59 -3.59 -5.32
CA LEU A 22 -7.90 -2.95 -6.44
C LEU A 22 -6.38 -3.12 -6.33
N MET A 23 -5.81 -2.89 -5.14
CA MET A 23 -4.39 -3.08 -4.85
C MET A 23 -3.94 -4.50 -5.19
N GLU A 24 -4.69 -5.52 -4.74
CA GLU A 24 -4.43 -6.92 -5.05
C GLU A 24 -4.43 -7.19 -6.56
N GLY A 25 -5.47 -6.74 -7.28
CA GLY A 25 -5.59 -6.91 -8.72
C GLY A 25 -4.43 -6.29 -9.50
N LEU A 26 -4.03 -5.06 -9.13
CA LEU A 26 -2.88 -4.39 -9.73
C LEU A 26 -1.57 -5.13 -9.42
N CYS A 27 -1.38 -5.59 -8.19
CA CYS A 27 -0.20 -6.38 -7.83
C CYS A 27 -0.08 -7.64 -8.68
N ARG A 28 -1.16 -8.41 -8.83
CA ARG A 28 -1.15 -9.62 -9.67
C ARG A 28 -0.87 -9.32 -11.13
N ALA A 29 -1.44 -8.24 -11.66
CA ALA A 29 -1.28 -7.86 -13.06
C ALA A 29 0.17 -7.42 -13.37
N PHE A 30 0.83 -6.72 -12.44
CA PHE A 30 2.13 -6.11 -12.71
C PHE A 30 3.33 -6.88 -12.17
N ARG A 31 3.17 -7.77 -11.18
CA ARG A 31 4.31 -8.44 -10.50
C ARG A 31 5.26 -9.23 -11.41
N SER A 32 4.82 -9.61 -12.62
CA SER A 32 5.65 -10.36 -13.58
C SER A 32 6.41 -9.45 -14.54
N SER A 33 6.02 -8.19 -14.67
CA SER A 33 6.58 -7.24 -15.64
C SER A 33 7.23 -6.02 -15.01
N HIS A 34 6.94 -5.75 -13.73
CA HIS A 34 7.41 -4.57 -13.01
C HIS A 34 7.89 -4.95 -11.61
N GLU A 35 8.95 -4.27 -11.17
CA GLU A 35 9.41 -4.31 -9.79
C GLU A 35 8.54 -3.37 -8.95
N ILE A 36 7.61 -3.95 -8.20
CA ILE A 36 6.61 -3.23 -7.40
C ILE A 36 6.61 -3.68 -5.94
N ALA A 37 6.18 -2.79 -5.06
CA ALA A 37 5.93 -3.05 -3.65
C ALA A 37 4.57 -2.44 -3.26
N ALA A 38 3.94 -3.02 -2.24
CA ALA A 38 2.67 -2.59 -1.69
C ALA A 38 2.85 -2.04 -0.28
N ILE A 39 2.40 -0.82 -0.04
CA ILE A 39 2.36 -0.21 1.28
C ILE A 39 0.89 0.04 1.61
N THR A 40 0.41 -0.50 2.74
CA THR A 40 -0.96 -0.28 3.21
C THR A 40 -0.94 0.58 4.47
N ASN A 41 -1.92 1.48 4.58
CA ASN A 41 -2.09 2.35 5.73
C ASN A 41 -3.40 1.99 6.43
N ASP A 42 -3.29 1.38 7.60
CA ASP A 42 -4.42 1.08 8.47
C ASP A 42 -4.32 1.93 9.74
N ILE A 43 -5.46 2.24 10.36
CA ILE A 43 -5.48 3.18 11.49
C ILE A 43 -5.00 2.50 12.77
N TYR A 44 -5.46 1.27 13.02
CA TYR A 44 -5.21 0.52 14.28
C TYR A 44 -4.83 -0.94 14.06
N THR A 45 -4.76 -1.39 12.81
CA THR A 45 -4.53 -2.81 12.46
C THR A 45 -3.52 -2.91 11.33
N LYS A 46 -3.27 -4.13 10.86
CA LYS A 46 -2.51 -4.43 9.63
C LYS A 46 -3.29 -5.33 8.69
N GLU A 47 -4.62 -5.28 8.79
CA GLU A 47 -5.52 -6.23 8.12
C GLU A 47 -5.36 -6.18 6.59
N ASP A 48 -5.14 -4.98 6.01
CA ASP A 48 -4.94 -4.85 4.56
C ASP A 48 -3.63 -5.51 4.12
N ALA A 49 -2.54 -5.34 4.87
CA ALA A 49 -1.26 -5.98 4.56
C ALA A 49 -1.35 -7.51 4.67
N GLU A 50 -1.98 -8.00 5.75
CA GLU A 50 -2.20 -9.43 5.93
C GLU A 50 -3.12 -10.03 4.86
N PHE A 51 -4.14 -9.29 4.42
CA PHE A 51 -4.99 -9.70 3.32
C PHE A 51 -4.17 -9.92 2.04
N LEU A 52 -3.31 -8.97 1.68
CA LEU A 52 -2.45 -9.06 0.49
C LEU A 52 -1.44 -10.22 0.59
N LEU A 53 -0.89 -10.46 1.79
CA LEU A 53 -0.01 -11.59 2.06
C LEU A 53 -0.73 -12.93 1.89
N ARG A 54 -1.92 -13.09 2.51
CA ARG A 54 -2.75 -14.30 2.39
C ARG A 54 -3.20 -14.56 0.95
N ALA A 55 -3.51 -13.50 0.21
CA ALA A 55 -3.86 -13.59 -1.21
C ALA A 55 -2.65 -14.00 -2.08
N GLY A 56 -1.42 -13.87 -1.58
CA GLY A 56 -0.20 -14.07 -2.38
C GLY A 56 -0.09 -13.04 -3.49
N ALA A 57 -0.48 -11.78 -3.20
CA ALA A 57 -0.45 -10.69 -4.17
C ALA A 57 0.99 -10.42 -4.65
N LEU A 58 1.95 -10.34 -3.72
CA LEU A 58 3.39 -10.21 -3.94
C LEU A 58 4.17 -11.12 -2.97
N ALA A 59 5.48 -11.22 -3.16
CA ALA A 59 6.36 -11.83 -2.17
C ALA A 59 6.30 -11.03 -0.84
N PRO A 60 6.37 -11.69 0.34
CA PRO A 60 6.17 -11.03 1.63
C PRO A 60 7.05 -9.81 1.89
N GLU A 61 8.32 -9.86 1.46
CA GLU A 61 9.29 -8.78 1.57
C GLU A 61 8.94 -7.53 0.74
N ARG A 62 7.94 -7.62 -0.15
CA ARG A 62 7.43 -6.52 -0.97
C ARG A 62 6.11 -5.94 -0.44
N ILE A 63 5.62 -6.38 0.73
CA ILE A 63 4.38 -5.90 1.34
C ILE A 63 4.70 -5.32 2.73
N LEU A 64 4.34 -4.06 2.94
CA LEU A 64 4.53 -3.36 4.21
C LEU A 64 3.19 -2.80 4.72
N GLY A 65 2.80 -3.18 5.94
CA GLY A 65 1.66 -2.60 6.64
C GLY A 65 2.11 -1.55 7.64
N ILE A 66 1.58 -0.34 7.51
CA ILE A 66 1.87 0.81 8.37
C ILE A 66 0.63 1.13 9.20
N GLU A 67 0.80 1.10 10.52
CA GLU A 67 -0.18 1.60 11.47
C GLU A 67 0.01 3.11 11.61
N THR A 68 -1.00 3.86 11.18
CA THR A 68 -0.90 5.32 11.04
C THR A 68 -1.25 6.09 12.30
N GLY A 69 -2.06 5.51 13.18
CA GLY A 69 -2.54 6.16 14.40
C GLY A 69 -3.53 7.30 14.12
N GLY A 70 -4.80 7.09 14.48
CA GLY A 70 -5.81 8.16 14.43
C GLY A 70 -6.25 8.56 13.01
N CYS A 71 -6.09 9.84 12.62
CA CYS A 71 -6.70 10.38 11.40
C CYS A 71 -5.94 9.97 10.13
N PRO A 72 -6.54 9.18 9.22
CA PRO A 72 -5.85 8.65 8.04
C PRO A 72 -5.40 9.74 7.06
N HIS A 73 -6.02 10.93 7.09
CA HIS A 73 -5.61 12.06 6.24
C HIS A 73 -4.23 12.59 6.63
N THR A 74 -3.88 12.56 7.91
CA THR A 74 -2.58 13.05 8.40
C THR A 74 -1.44 12.23 7.83
N ALA A 75 -1.52 10.90 7.93
CA ALA A 75 -0.46 10.01 7.46
C ALA A 75 -0.22 10.03 5.93
N ILE A 76 -1.14 10.61 5.13
CA ILE A 76 -1.02 10.66 3.67
C ILE A 76 -1.06 12.08 3.09
N ARG A 77 -1.33 13.11 3.91
CA ARG A 77 -1.42 14.53 3.48
C ARG A 77 -0.61 15.45 4.37
N GLU A 78 -0.97 15.55 5.65
CA GLU A 78 -0.36 16.55 6.54
C GLU A 78 1.04 16.14 7.05
N ASP A 79 1.27 14.84 7.28
CA ASP A 79 2.57 14.27 7.68
C ASP A 79 2.74 12.85 7.09
N ALA A 80 3.36 12.78 5.90
CA ALA A 80 3.64 11.52 5.21
C ALA A 80 5.00 10.89 5.59
N SER A 81 5.70 11.42 6.62
CA SER A 81 7.03 10.95 7.00
C SER A 81 7.07 9.45 7.30
N ILE A 82 6.01 8.91 7.89
CA ILE A 82 5.86 7.49 8.22
C ILE A 82 5.90 6.60 6.96
N ASN A 83 5.44 7.12 5.82
CA ASN A 83 5.47 6.41 4.53
C ASN A 83 6.81 6.57 3.77
N LEU A 84 7.72 7.41 4.28
CA LEU A 84 8.99 7.75 3.65
C LEU A 84 10.21 7.24 4.45
N ALA A 85 9.98 6.63 5.61
CA ALA A 85 11.00 6.11 6.53
C ALA A 85 11.55 4.74 6.12
#